data_AF-A0A654M1P3-F1
#
_entry.id   AF-A0A654M1P3-F1
#
_cell.length_a   1.000
_cell.length_b   1.000
_cell.length_c   1.000
_cell.angle_alpha   90.00
_cell.angle_beta   90.00
_cell.angle_gamma   90.00
#
_symmetry.space_group_name_H-M   'P 1'
#
loop_
_entity.id
_entity.type
_entity.pdbx_description
1 polymer ?
#
loop_
_entity_poly.entity_id
_entity_poly.type
_entity_poly.pdbx_seq_one_letter_code
_entity_poly.pdbx_strand_id
1 'polypeptide(L)'
;MTYTNYIFDPIQYENNTRLNWNTVAPKYYEDWASTYTGPFKSTIELVKLAQINQNDVVLDLACGTGAVANEVIKRIYDNHHDDHINNGAVLVGTDISRVAFQ
;
A
#
# COMPACT_ATOMS: atom_id res chain seq x y z
N MET A 1 13.77 15.04 -37.85
CA MET A 1 13.33 14.46 -36.56
C MET A 1 11.82 14.55 -36.51
N THR A 2 11.12 13.43 -36.68
CA THR A 2 9.67 13.34 -36.58
C THR A 2 9.32 13.03 -35.13
N TYR A 3 8.71 13.98 -34.44
CA TYR A 3 8.10 13.75 -33.14
C TYR A 3 6.87 12.88 -33.35
N THR A 4 6.92 11.61 -32.94
CA THR A 4 5.72 10.79 -32.85
C THR A 4 4.87 11.34 -31.71
N ASN A 5 3.70 11.88 -32.04
CA ASN A 5 2.66 12.19 -31.06
C ASN A 5 2.25 10.88 -30.39
N TYR A 6 2.80 10.59 -29.22
CA TYR A 6 2.39 9.46 -28.41
C TYR A 6 1.02 9.78 -27.84
N ILE A 7 -0.03 9.23 -28.44
CA ILE A 7 -1.37 9.32 -27.88
C ILE A 7 -1.40 8.36 -26.69
N PHE A 8 -1.59 8.90 -25.49
CA PHE A 8 -1.77 8.09 -24.28
C PHE A 8 -3.04 7.25 -24.42
N ASP A 9 -2.86 5.92 -24.50
CA ASP A 9 -3.96 4.96 -24.46
C ASP A 9 -4.07 4.40 -23.03
N PRO A 10 -5.13 4.77 -22.27
CA PRO A 10 -5.30 4.33 -20.89
C PRO A 10 -5.55 2.82 -20.79
N ILE A 11 -6.18 2.19 -21.79
CA ILE A 11 -6.48 0.76 -21.79
C ILE A 11 -5.17 -0.03 -22.01
N GLN A 12 -4.35 0.41 -22.97
CA GLN A 12 -3.05 -0.21 -23.20
C GLN A 12 -2.12 -0.01 -22.00
N TYR A 13 -2.13 1.17 -21.39
CA TYR A 13 -1.38 1.47 -20.17
C TYR A 13 -1.79 0.56 -19.01
N GLU A 14 -3.09 0.41 -18.75
CA GLU A 14 -3.61 -0.47 -17.69
C GLU A 14 -3.23 -1.93 -17.93
N ASN A 15 -3.44 -2.43 -19.15
CA ASN A 15 -3.10 -3.80 -19.51
C ASN A 15 -1.60 -4.09 -19.34
N ASN A 16 -0.74 -3.18 -19.78
CA ASN A 16 0.70 -3.32 -19.61
C ASN A 16 1.10 -3.31 -18.14
N THR A 17 0.51 -2.41 -17.34
CA THR A 17 0.76 -2.31 -15.89
C THR A 17 0.34 -3.58 -15.15
N ARG A 18 -0.80 -4.18 -15.53
CA ARG A 18 -1.24 -5.48 -14.98
C ARG A 18 -0.29 -6.61 -15.34
N LEU A 19 0.15 -6.68 -16.59
CA LEU A 19 1.00 -7.76 -17.09
C LEU A 19 2.43 -7.69 -16.53
N ASN A 20 2.95 -6.49 -16.31
CA ASN A 20 4.31 -6.26 -15.82
C ASN A 20 4.38 -6.08 -14.30
N TRP A 21 3.26 -6.22 -13.57
CA TRP A 21 3.19 -5.88 -12.15
C TRP A 21 4.25 -6.60 -11.31
N ASN A 22 4.48 -7.90 -11.55
CA ASN A 22 5.52 -8.66 -10.83
C ASN A 22 6.94 -8.11 -11.02
N THR A 23 7.19 -7.39 -12.12
CA THR A 23 8.48 -6.76 -12.42
C THR A 23 8.58 -5.35 -11.84
N VAL A 24 7.46 -4.61 -11.80
CA VAL A 24 7.43 -3.20 -11.38
C VAL A 24 7.22 -3.06 -9.87
N ALA A 25 6.43 -3.96 -9.25
CA ALA A 25 6.08 -3.90 -7.83
C ALA A 25 7.28 -3.69 -6.89
N PRO A 26 8.43 -4.38 -7.05
CA PRO A 26 9.60 -4.19 -6.18
C PRO A 26 10.13 -2.75 -6.15
N LYS A 27 10.01 -2.02 -7.27
CA LYS A 27 10.53 -0.65 -7.44
C LYS A 27 9.45 0.42 -7.36
N TYR A 28 8.20 0.03 -7.19
CA TYR A 28 7.06 0.96 -7.19
C TYR A 28 7.21 2.06 -6.11
N TYR A 29 7.76 1.70 -4.95
CA TYR A 29 8.07 2.65 -3.88
C TYR A 29 9.15 3.67 -4.21
N GLU A 30 10.15 3.29 -5.01
CA GLU A 30 11.27 4.16 -5.33
C GLU A 30 10.92 5.12 -6.47
N ASP A 31 10.19 4.61 -7.47
CA ASP A 31 10.03 5.30 -8.75
C ASP A 31 8.75 6.16 -8.84
N TRP A 32 7.67 5.84 -8.08
CA TRP A 32 6.33 6.40 -8.37
C TRP A 32 5.66 7.17 -7.24
N ALA A 33 6.09 7.04 -5.98
CA ALA A 33 5.50 7.81 -4.90
C ALA A 33 6.42 7.91 -3.69
N SER A 34 6.75 9.14 -3.29
CA SER A 34 7.37 9.36 -1.98
C SER A 34 6.33 9.20 -0.87
N THR A 35 6.77 8.95 0.37
CA THR A 35 5.90 8.75 1.54
C THR A 35 4.87 9.87 1.76
N TYR A 36 5.09 11.05 1.15
CA TYR A 36 4.27 12.25 1.35
C TYR A 36 3.56 12.75 0.08
N THR A 37 3.72 12.08 -1.07
CA THR A 37 3.12 12.48 -2.34
C THR A 37 2.45 11.29 -3.03
N GLY A 38 1.24 11.49 -3.56
CA GLY A 38 0.52 10.45 -4.27
C GLY A 38 -0.17 9.43 -3.34
N PRO A 39 -0.30 8.15 -3.75
CA PRO A 39 -1.14 7.17 -3.05
C PRO A 39 -0.77 6.94 -1.58
N PHE A 40 0.51 7.09 -1.21
CA PHE A 40 0.96 6.89 0.18
C PHE A 40 0.45 7.96 1.15
N LYS A 41 0.26 9.21 0.70
CA LYS A 41 -0.38 10.25 1.53
C LYS A 41 -1.85 9.87 1.82
N SER A 42 -2.56 9.39 0.81
CA SER A 42 -3.94 8.93 0.98
C SER A 42 -4.03 7.74 1.92
N THR A 43 -3.05 6.82 1.90
CA THR A 43 -2.95 5.73 2.88
C THR A 43 -2.86 6.23 4.31
N ILE A 44 -1.97 7.19 4.60
CA ILE A 44 -1.81 7.77 5.95
C ILE A 44 -3.11 8.40 6.44
N GLU A 45 -3.75 9.23 5.62
CA GLU A 45 -5.01 9.89 6.00
C GLU A 45 -6.16 8.88 6.17
N LEU A 46 -6.23 7.86 5.31
CA LEU A 46 -7.24 6.80 5.43
C LEU A 46 -7.09 6.05 6.76
N VAL A 47 -5.89 5.58 7.09
CA VAL A 47 -5.62 4.85 8.33
C VAL A 47 -5.93 5.72 9.56
N LYS A 48 -5.60 7.00 9.49
CA LYS A 48 -5.94 7.97 10.55
C LYS A 48 -7.45 8.12 10.75
N LEU A 49 -8.21 8.23 9.66
CA LEU A 49 -9.67 8.37 9.69
C LEU A 49 -10.39 7.08 10.08
N ALA A 50 -9.81 5.91 9.79
CA ALA A 50 -10.38 4.62 10.13
C ALA A 50 -10.41 4.33 11.64
N GLN A 51 -9.63 5.07 12.44
CA GLN A 51 -9.59 4.94 13.90
C GLN A 51 -9.30 3.51 14.41
N ILE A 52 -8.51 2.76 13.65
CA ILE A 52 -8.11 1.39 14.00
C ILE A 52 -7.36 1.38 15.33
N ASN A 53 -7.71 0.43 16.19
CA ASN A 53 -7.12 0.20 17.52
C ASN A 53 -6.74 -1.28 17.73
N GLN A 54 -6.09 -1.57 18.85
CA GLN A 54 -5.55 -2.92 19.13
C GLN A 54 -6.56 -4.05 19.28
N ASN A 55 -7.85 -3.72 19.47
CA ASN A 55 -8.91 -4.74 19.56
C ASN A 55 -9.56 -5.05 18.20
N ASP A 56 -9.14 -4.36 17.14
CA ASP A 56 -9.69 -4.55 15.80
C ASP A 56 -8.99 -5.70 15.05
N VAL A 57 -9.74 -6.31 14.13
CA VAL A 57 -9.21 -7.26 13.15
C VAL A 57 -9.24 -6.60 11.78
N VAL A 58 -8.07 -6.51 11.15
CA VAL A 58 -7.87 -5.82 9.86
C VAL A 58 -7.56 -6.84 8.77
N LEU A 59 -8.33 -6.79 7.67
CA LEU A 59 -8.09 -7.56 6.45
C LEU A 59 -7.68 -6.59 5.33
N ASP A 60 -6.43 -6.68 4.89
CA ASP A 60 -5.86 -5.88 3.80
C ASP A 60 -5.82 -6.71 2.50
N LEU A 61 -6.81 -6.48 1.63
CA LEU A 61 -6.98 -7.21 0.36
C LEU A 61 -6.20 -6.53 -0.77
N ALA A 62 -5.53 -7.33 -1.60
CA ALA A 62 -4.57 -6.87 -2.59
C ALA A 62 -3.50 -5.97 -1.93
N CYS A 63 -2.94 -6.46 -0.81
CA CYS A 63 -2.04 -5.68 0.03
C CYS A 63 -0.75 -5.27 -0.70
N GLY A 64 -0.46 -5.90 -1.85
CA GLY A 64 0.72 -5.71 -2.66
C GLY A 64 1.96 -5.80 -1.79
N THR A 65 2.57 -4.66 -1.61
CA THR A 65 3.80 -4.48 -0.86
C THR A 65 3.63 -4.21 0.63
N GLY A 66 2.40 -4.17 1.14
CA GLY A 66 2.10 -3.99 2.56
C GLY A 66 2.14 -2.54 3.03
N ALA A 67 2.07 -1.56 2.12
CA ALA A 67 2.09 -0.13 2.47
C ALA A 67 1.03 0.23 3.52
N VAL A 68 -0.21 -0.25 3.30
CA VAL A 68 -1.34 0.00 4.20
C VAL A 68 -1.14 -0.74 5.52
N ALA A 69 -0.81 -2.03 5.46
CA ALA A 69 -0.52 -2.84 6.65
C ALA A 69 0.54 -2.20 7.57
N ASN A 70 1.65 -1.73 7.00
CA ASN A 70 2.72 -1.06 7.76
C ASN A 70 2.23 0.21 8.44
N GLU A 71 1.38 1.00 7.78
CA GLU A 71 0.83 2.22 8.35
C GLU A 71 -0.19 1.91 9.47
N VAL A 72 -1.00 0.86 9.32
CA VAL A 72 -1.90 0.38 10.37
C VAL A 72 -1.13 -0.05 11.62
N ILE A 73 -0.05 -0.82 11.47
CA ILE A 73 0.78 -1.27 12.59
C ILE A 73 1.40 -0.08 13.32
N LYS A 74 1.94 0.90 12.60
CA LYS A 74 2.46 2.14 13.20
C LYS A 74 1.38 2.89 13.97
N ARG A 75 0.19 3.04 13.39
CA ARG A 75 -0.94 3.72 14.03
C ARG A 75 -1.35 3.08 15.35
N ILE A 76 -1.39 1.75 15.40
CA ILE A 76 -1.69 0.98 16.62
C ILE A 76 -0.58 1.21 17.64
N TYR A 77 0.69 1.10 17.25
CA TYR A 77 1.83 1.32 18.14
C TYR A 77 1.83 2.74 18.74
N ASP A 78 1.59 3.77 17.92
CA ASP A 78 1.56 5.17 18.34
C ASP A 78 0.40 5.49 19.30
N ASN A 79 -0.73 4.77 19.19
CA ASN A 79 -1.88 4.93 20.09
C ASN A 79 -1.70 4.28 21.46
N HIS A 80 -0.86 3.24 21.55
CA HIS A 80 -0.84 2.29 22.67
C HIS A 80 0.53 2.20 23.35
N HIS A 81 1.37 3.23 23.19
CA HIS A 81 2.75 3.28 23.70
C HIS A 81 2.89 3.08 25.23
N ASP A 82 1.79 3.13 25.99
CA ASP A 82 1.76 3.09 27.46
C ASP A 82 0.71 2.13 28.05
N ASP A 83 0.11 1.25 27.23
CA ASP A 83 -0.78 0.22 27.76
C ASP A 83 -0.07 -1.14 27.92
N HIS A 84 -0.22 -1.71 29.12
CA HIS A 84 0.33 -3.01 29.48
C HIS A 84 -0.59 -4.17 29.03
N ILE A 85 -1.50 -3.93 28.07
CA ILE A 85 -2.52 -4.90 27.69
C ILE A 85 -2.07 -5.60 26.41
N ASN A 86 -1.67 -6.87 26.55
CA ASN A 86 -1.20 -7.76 25.47
C ASN A 86 -2.30 -8.20 24.48
N ASN A 87 -3.22 -7.33 24.07
CA ASN A 87 -4.10 -7.64 22.95
C ASN A 87 -3.40 -7.23 21.65
N GLY A 88 -2.76 -8.20 21.00
CA GLY A 88 -2.18 -7.97 19.68
C GLY A 88 -3.29 -7.73 18.67
N ALA A 89 -3.27 -6.56 18.01
CA ALA A 89 -4.09 -6.34 16.82
C ALA A 89 -3.82 -7.44 15.80
N VAL A 90 -4.88 -7.98 15.20
CA VAL A 90 -4.73 -9.00 14.15
C VAL A 90 -4.84 -8.32 12.80
N LEU A 91 -3.74 -8.31 12.05
CA LEU A 91 -3.70 -7.86 10.66
C LEU A 91 -3.38 -9.02 9.74
N VAL A 92 -4.20 -9.20 8.71
CA VAL A 92 -3.98 -10.18 7.64
C VAL A 92 -3.92 -9.46 6.30
N GLY A 93 -2.76 -9.50 5.65
CA GLY A 93 -2.58 -9.05 4.27
C GLY A 93 -2.71 -10.23 3.31
N THR A 94 -3.40 -10.04 2.18
CA THR A 94 -3.45 -11.03 1.09
C THR A 94 -3.25 -10.36 -0.25
N ASP A 95 -2.31 -10.89 -1.03
CA ASP A 95 -2.11 -10.50 -2.43
C ASP A 95 -1.98 -11.74 -3.32
N ILE A 96 -2.37 -11.60 -4.58
CA ILE A 96 -2.22 -12.66 -5.59
C ILE A 96 -0.78 -12.76 -6.11
N SER A 97 -0.02 -11.67 -6.02
CA SER A 97 1.39 -11.61 -6.40
C SER A 97 2.24 -12.26 -5.32
N ARG A 98 3.06 -13.21 -5.75
CA ARG A 98 4.02 -13.90 -4.88
C ARG A 98 5.24 -13.05 -4.49
N VAL A 99 5.41 -11.89 -5.13
CA VAL A 99 6.66 -11.09 -5.04
C VAL A 99 6.44 -9.64 -4.64
N ALA A 100 5.19 -9.24 -4.42
CA ALA A 100 4.86 -7.86 -4.08
C ALA A 100 5.31 -7.52 -2.66
N PHE A 101 5.17 -8.46 -1.71
CA PHE A 101 5.68 -8.29 -0.36
C PHE A 101 7.20 -8.52 -0.34
N GLN A 102 7.97 -7.47 -0.04
CA GLN A 102 9.44 -7.51 0.08
C GLN A 102 9.89 -6.94 1.42
#